data_AF-A0A8I2A4Y6-F1
#
_entry.id   AF-A0A8I2A4Y6-F1
#
_cell.length_a   1.000
_cell.length_b   1.000
_cell.length_c   1.000
_cell.angle_alpha   90.00
_cell.angle_beta   90.00
_cell.angle_gamma   90.00
#
_symmetry.space_group_name_H-M   'P 1'
#
loop_
_entity.id
_entity.type
_entity.pdbx_description
1 polymer ?
#
loop_
_entity_poly.entity_id
_entity_poly.type
_entity_poly.pdbx_seq_one_letter_code
_entity_poly.pdbx_strand_id
1 'polypeptide(L)' 'MAKKVVASMQQKGAKNFTRCIKMVKSPKTGAYTFKEEMVANTEIDAYLKK' A
#
# COMPACT_ATOMS: atom_id res chain seq x y z
N MET A 1 -23.04 -25.35 25.86
CA MET A 1 -22.62 -23.97 25.51
C MET A 1 -21.54 -24.04 24.44
N ALA A 2 -21.92 -23.92 23.17
CA ALA A 2 -20.94 -23.80 22.08
C ALA A 2 -20.35 -22.40 22.14
N LYS A 3 -19.11 -22.27 22.61
CA LYS A 3 -18.39 -21.00 22.61
C LYS A 3 -18.15 -20.64 21.15
N LYS A 4 -18.99 -19.75 20.61
CA LYS A 4 -18.91 -19.22 19.25
C LYS A 4 -17.63 -18.40 19.15
N VAL A 5 -16.50 -19.06 18.84
CA VAL A 5 -15.25 -18.39 18.52
C VAL A 5 -15.36 -17.91 17.08
N VAL A 6 -16.07 -16.81 16.88
CA VAL A 6 -16.12 -16.09 15.60
C VAL A 6 -15.55 -14.71 15.85
N ALA A 7 -14.21 -14.65 15.84
CA ALA A 7 -13.40 -13.45 15.55
C ALA A 7 -11.98 -13.68 16.06
N SER A 8 -11.07 -14.13 15.20
CA SER A 8 -9.64 -13.78 15.34
C SER A 8 -8.84 -14.13 14.09
N MET A 9 -9.40 -13.90 12.91
CA MET A 9 -8.60 -13.66 11.71
C MET A 9 -8.83 -12.23 11.22
N GLN A 10 -8.79 -11.26 12.14
CA GLN A 10 -8.34 -9.94 11.74
C GLN A 10 -6.85 -10.09 11.49
N GLN A 11 -6.49 -10.28 10.21
CA GLN A 11 -5.09 -10.32 9.75
C GLN A 11 -4.37 -9.13 10.39
N LYS A 12 -3.54 -9.38 11.41
CA LYS A 12 -2.79 -8.38 12.19
C LYS A 12 -1.77 -7.58 11.35
N GLY A 13 -1.84 -7.67 10.02
CA GLY A 13 -0.99 -6.96 9.06
C GLY A 13 -1.74 -6.16 8.00
N ALA A 14 -3.08 -6.27 7.86
CA ALA A 14 -3.81 -5.54 6.83
C ALA A 14 -3.80 -4.01 7.04
N LYS A 15 -3.51 -3.55 8.26
CA LYS A 15 -3.38 -2.11 8.59
C LYS A 15 -1.98 -1.53 8.33
N ASN A 16 -1.02 -2.37 7.94
CA ASN A 16 0.39 -1.94 7.82
C ASN A 16 0.81 -1.62 6.38
N PHE A 17 -0.14 -1.59 5.44
CA PHE A 17 0.11 -1.27 4.04
C PHE A 17 -0.62 0.01 3.68
N THR A 18 0.09 0.92 3.01
CA THR A 18 -0.43 2.18 2.50
C THR A 18 -0.33 2.20 0.99
N ARG A 19 -1.41 2.61 0.32
CA ARG A 19 -1.43 2.82 -1.12
C ARG A 19 -0.70 4.12 -1.44
N CYS A 20 0.48 4.01 -2.02
CA CYS A 20 1.31 5.14 -2.39
C CYS A 20 1.08 5.50 -3.85
N ILE A 21 0.73 6.76 -4.13
CA ILE A 21 0.50 7.28 -5.48
C ILE A 21 1.67 8.21 -5.81
N LYS A 22 2.47 7.83 -6.81
CA LYS A 22 3.61 8.63 -7.28
C LYS A 22 3.38 9.07 -8.72
N MET A 23 3.71 10.33 -9.00
CA MET A 23 3.70 10.86 -10.36
C MET A 23 4.99 10.47 -11.07
N VAL A 24 4.87 9.78 -12.20
CA VAL A 24 6.00 9.30 -13.01
C VAL A 24 5.90 9.91 -14.40
N LYS A 25 7.02 10.37 -14.94
CA LYS A 25 7.07 10.91 -16.30
C LYS A 25 7.14 9.76 -17.30
N SER A 26 6.20 9.71 -18.24
CA SER A 26 6.21 8.75 -19.35
C SER A 26 7.42 9.01 -20.25
N PRO A 27 8.31 8.02 -20.48
CA PRO A 27 9.48 8.20 -21.34
C PRO A 27 9.10 8.38 -22.81
N LYS A 28 7.92 7.89 -23.22
CA LYS A 28 7.46 7.93 -24.61
C LYS A 28 6.77 9.24 -24.98
N THR A 29 6.01 9.82 -24.07
CA THR A 29 5.13 10.98 -24.36
C THR A 29 5.46 12.21 -23.53
N GLY A 30 6.32 12.10 -22.53
CA GLY A 30 6.66 13.21 -21.62
C GLY A 30 5.53 13.61 -20.66
N ALA A 31 4.34 13.04 -20.81
CA ALA A 31 3.20 13.24 -19.93
C ALA A 31 3.42 12.59 -18.57
N TYR A 32 2.79 13.14 -17.54
CA TYR A 32 2.82 12.56 -16.21
C TYR A 32 1.67 11.58 -16.02
N THR A 33 2.00 10.39 -15.52
CA THR A 33 1.04 9.36 -15.15
C THR A 33 1.17 9.05 -13.67
N PHE A 34 0.07 8.65 -13.05
CA PHE A 34 0.08 8.17 -11.67
C PHE A 34 0.37 6.68 -11.65
N LYS A 35 1.41 6.27 -10.91
CA LYS A 35 1.67 4.87 -10.57
C LYS A 35 1.27 4.64 -9.12
N GLU A 36 0.49 3.60 -8.90
CA GLU A 36 -0.03 3.25 -7.59
C GLU A 36 0.54 1.91 -7.14
N GLU A 37 1.03 1.85 -5.90
CA GLU A 37 1.65 0.65 -5.34
C GLU A 37 1.28 0.52 -3.86
N MET A 38 1.04 -0.71 -3.39
CA MET A 38 0.82 -1.00 -1.96
C MET A 38 2.17 -1.22 -1.29
N VAL A 39 2.56 -0.32 -0.40
CA VAL A 39 3.87 -0.32 0.27
C VAL A 39 3.66 -0.50 1.77
N ALA A 40 4.56 -1.23 2.43
CA ALA A 40 4.55 -1.35 3.89
C ALA A 40 4.84 0.00 4.55
N ASN A 41 4.21 0.30 5.69
CA ASN A 41 4.30 1.61 6.33
C ASN A 41 5.74 2.05 6.67
N THR A 42 6.64 1.11 6.92
CA THR A 42 8.05 1.37 7.22
C THR A 42 8.86 1.85 6.01
N GLU A 43 8.38 1.60 4.79
CA GLU A 43 9.11 1.85 3.54
C GLU A 43 8.55 3.03 2.73
N ILE A 44 7.47 3.66 3.20
CA ILE A 44 6.80 4.78 2.50
C ILE A 44 7.76 5.94 2.20
N ASP A 45 8.56 6.35 3.19
CA ASP A 45 9.47 7.49 3.05
C ASP A 45 10.56 7.22 2.01
N ALA A 46 11.05 5.98 1.94
CA ALA A 46 12.03 5.57 0.94
C ALA A 46 11.39 5.50 -0.46
N TYR A 47 10.14 5.03 -0.54
CA TYR A 47 9.39 4.94 -1.80
C TYR A 47 9.11 6.32 -2.42
N LEU A 48 8.78 7.33 -1.61
CA LEU A 48 8.48 8.68 -2.08
C LEU A 48 9.72 9.55 -2.38
N LYS A 49 10.86 9.29 -1.72
CA LYS A 49 12.12 10.03 -1.95
C LYS A 49 12.88 9.59 -3.21
N LYS A 50 12.61 8.37 -3.69
CA LYS A 50 13.11 7.87 -4.97
C LYS A 50 12.43 8.58 -6.12
#